data_AF-A0A520G7R7-F1
#
_entry.id   AF-A0A520G7R7-F1
#
_cell.length_a   1.000
_cell.length_b   1.000
_cell.length_c   1.000
_cell.angle_alpha   90.00
_cell.angle_beta   90.00
_cell.angle_gamma   90.00
#
_symmetry.space_group_name_H-M   'P 1'
#
loop_
_entity.id
_entity.type
_entity.pdbx_description
1 polymer ?
#
loop_
_entity_poly.entity_id
_entity_poly.type
_entity_poly.pdbx_seq_one_letter_code
_entity_poly.pdbx_strand_id
1 'polypeptide(L)'
;MIFGLTPLGALHTAISLVAVAAGLIALIRDKQIMAGNGLGKTYIWATVLTCLTGFGIFQHGGFGKPHVLGIVTLIVLGVAAIAGRSQLFGRASKYIETVSYSLTFFFHMIPGVTETFTRLPTGSPVFANADDPGLQKVIGPIFVVFLVGAFLQVRRLRAARRLDPAADARRLA
;
A
#
# COMPACT_ATOMS: atom_id res chain seq x y z
N MET A 1 -10.98 -4.98 25.68
CA MET A 1 -10.76 -4.20 24.45
C MET A 1 -9.62 -3.23 24.72
N ILE A 2 -8.57 -3.22 23.90
CA ILE A 2 -7.46 -2.26 24.00
C ILE A 2 -7.71 -1.21 22.91
N PHE A 3 -7.86 0.08 23.26
CA PHE A 3 -8.22 1.18 22.33
C PHE A 3 -9.47 0.94 21.46
N GLY A 4 -10.45 0.19 21.97
CA GLY A 4 -11.66 -0.15 21.20
C GLY A 4 -11.46 -1.20 20.09
N LEU A 5 -10.36 -1.95 20.13
CA LEU A 5 -10.07 -3.05 19.23
C LEU A 5 -10.45 -4.40 19.84
N THR A 6 -10.99 -5.29 19.00
CA THR A 6 -11.11 -6.73 19.28
C THR A 6 -9.73 -7.40 19.21
N PRO A 7 -9.55 -8.62 19.75
CA PRO A 7 -8.27 -9.35 19.61
C PRO A 7 -7.82 -9.48 18.14
N LEU A 8 -8.75 -9.78 17.23
CA LEU A 8 -8.49 -9.83 15.79
C LEU A 8 -8.10 -8.45 15.24
N GLY A 9 -8.78 -7.38 15.67
CA GLY A 9 -8.46 -6.01 15.28
C GLY A 9 -7.07 -5.57 15.75
N ALA A 10 -6.67 -5.96 16.97
CA ALA A 10 -5.33 -5.69 17.49
C ALA A 10 -4.25 -6.43 16.69
N LEU A 11 -4.47 -7.72 16.39
CA LEU A 11 -3.57 -8.51 15.54
C LEU A 11 -3.44 -7.90 14.14
N HIS A 12 -4.57 -7.59 13.50
CA HIS A 12 -4.62 -6.94 12.20
C HIS A 12 -3.84 -5.61 12.20
N THR A 13 -4.02 -4.80 13.23
CA THR A 13 -3.31 -3.52 13.38
C THR A 13 -1.80 -3.74 13.51
N ALA A 14 -1.37 -4.70 14.34
CA ALA A 14 0.05 -5.02 14.51
C ALA A 14 0.72 -5.47 13.20
N ILE A 15 0.06 -6.36 12.44
CA ILE A 15 0.55 -6.80 11.12
C ILE A 15 0.61 -5.61 10.14
N SER A 16 -0.41 -4.75 10.16
CA SER A 16 -0.48 -3.57 9.30
C SER A 16 0.62 -2.56 9.61
N LEU A 17 1.01 -2.40 10.88
CA LEU A 17 2.13 -1.55 11.28
C LEU A 17 3.46 -2.11 10.76
N VAL A 18 3.65 -3.44 10.78
CA VAL A 18 4.83 -4.07 10.15
C VAL A 18 4.87 -3.80 8.65
N ALA A 19 3.73 -3.93 7.96
CA ALA A 19 3.63 -3.59 6.53
C ALA A 19 3.99 -2.11 6.30
N VAL A 20 3.37 -1.18 7.02
CA VAL A 20 3.64 0.26 6.87
C VAL A 20 5.11 0.59 7.15
N ALA A 21 5.70 0.05 8.21
CA ALA A 21 7.12 0.27 8.52
C ALA A 21 8.04 -0.25 7.41
N ALA A 22 7.83 -1.49 6.95
CA ALA A 22 8.63 -2.09 5.88
C ALA A 22 8.50 -1.31 4.56
N GLY A 23 7.28 -0.93 4.19
CA GLY A 23 6.99 -0.15 2.99
C GLY A 23 7.62 1.24 3.04
N LEU A 24 7.51 1.93 4.18
CA LEU A 24 8.09 3.26 4.37
C LEU A 24 9.62 3.21 4.28
N ILE A 25 10.26 2.24 4.96
CA ILE A 25 11.72 2.07 4.91
C ILE A 25 12.16 1.75 3.48
N ALA A 26 11.46 0.87 2.76
CA ALA A 26 11.78 0.53 1.37
C ALA A 26 11.63 1.75 0.44
N LEU A 27 10.58 2.56 0.59
CA LEU A 27 10.37 3.78 -0.19
C LEU A 27 11.41 4.87 0.13
N ILE A 28 11.91 4.96 1.36
CA ILE A 28 12.95 5.93 1.71
C ILE A 28 14.32 5.46 1.22
N ARG A 29 14.68 4.20 1.50
CA ARG A 29 16.01 3.64 1.24
C ARG A 29 16.20 3.25 -0.23
N ASP A 30 15.28 2.47 -0.78
CA ASP A 30 15.40 1.86 -2.11
C ASP A 30 14.67 2.70 -3.19
N LYS A 31 13.88 3.69 -2.76
CA LYS A 31 12.95 4.53 -3.56
C LYS A 31 11.88 3.75 -4.29
N GLN A 32 11.70 2.48 -3.97
CA GLN A 32 10.67 1.59 -4.49
C GLN A 32 10.57 0.37 -3.58
N ILE A 33 9.44 -0.31 -3.62
CA ILE A 33 9.28 -1.60 -2.95
C ILE A 33 9.69 -2.71 -3.94
N MET A 34 10.66 -3.54 -3.57
CA MET A 34 11.24 -4.56 -4.46
C MET A 34 10.90 -5.98 -3.97
N ALA A 35 10.17 -6.75 -4.76
CA ALA A 35 9.83 -8.14 -4.41
C ALA A 35 11.07 -9.06 -4.26
N GLY A 36 12.22 -8.65 -4.81
CA GLY A 36 13.48 -9.40 -4.76
C GLY A 36 14.23 -9.32 -3.43
N ASN A 37 13.98 -8.32 -2.58
CA ASN A 37 14.74 -8.12 -1.34
C ASN A 37 13.92 -8.41 -0.07
N GLY A 38 14.60 -8.49 1.08
CA GLY A 38 13.96 -8.82 2.36
C GLY A 38 12.83 -7.84 2.74
N LEU A 39 13.09 -6.53 2.68
CA LEU A 39 12.10 -5.51 3.05
C LEU A 39 10.84 -5.57 2.19
N GLY A 40 10.99 -5.71 0.88
CA GLY A 40 9.83 -5.81 -0.02
C GLY A 40 9.05 -7.09 0.19
N LYS A 41 9.71 -8.24 0.45
CA LYS A 41 9.02 -9.47 0.83
C LYS A 41 8.23 -9.31 2.13
N THR A 42 8.83 -8.68 3.15
CA THR A 42 8.15 -8.38 4.42
C THR A 42 6.93 -7.50 4.16
N TYR A 43 7.07 -6.41 3.40
CA TYR A 43 5.95 -5.55 3.04
C TYR A 43 4.82 -6.32 2.34
N ILE A 44 5.15 -7.09 1.30
CA ILE A 44 4.16 -7.81 0.48
C ILE A 44 3.38 -8.81 1.33
N TRP A 45 4.08 -9.68 2.08
CA TRP A 45 3.41 -10.70 2.88
C TRP A 45 2.64 -10.13 4.06
N ALA A 46 3.17 -9.10 4.72
CA ALA A 46 2.42 -8.39 5.76
C ALA A 46 1.15 -7.72 5.19
N THR A 47 1.22 -7.12 3.99
CA THR A 47 0.05 -6.54 3.31
C THR A 47 -1.01 -7.59 2.99
N VAL A 48 -0.60 -8.77 2.49
CA VAL A 48 -1.52 -9.90 2.26
C VAL A 48 -2.19 -10.31 3.57
N LEU A 49 -1.43 -10.52 4.64
CA LEU A 49 -1.96 -10.90 5.94
C LEU A 49 -2.86 -9.82 6.54
N THR A 50 -2.55 -8.53 6.36
CA THR A 50 -3.41 -7.40 6.71
C THR A 50 -4.76 -7.53 6.02
N CYS A 51 -4.79 -7.76 4.69
CA CYS A 51 -6.05 -7.88 3.97
C CYS A 51 -6.87 -9.09 4.47
N LEU A 52 -6.24 -10.25 4.61
CA LEU A 52 -6.92 -11.48 5.05
C LEU A 52 -7.50 -11.37 6.45
N THR A 53 -6.73 -10.82 7.40
CA THR A 53 -7.22 -10.58 8.78
C THR A 53 -8.29 -9.49 8.82
N GLY A 54 -8.20 -8.49 7.93
CA GLY A 54 -9.16 -7.40 7.84
C GLY A 54 -10.56 -7.86 7.39
N PHE A 55 -10.65 -8.93 6.60
CA PHE A 55 -11.94 -9.48 6.17
C PHE A 55 -12.79 -10.07 7.29
N GLY A 56 -12.20 -10.36 8.45
CA GLY A 56 -12.94 -10.78 9.64
C GLY A 56 -13.42 -9.62 10.54
N ILE A 57 -13.18 -8.35 10.15
CA ILE A 57 -13.46 -7.19 11.00
C ILE A 57 -14.72 -6.45 10.52
N PHE A 58 -15.83 -6.62 11.24
CA PHE A 58 -17.14 -6.06 10.90
C PHE A 58 -17.58 -4.88 11.79
N GLN A 59 -16.64 -3.99 12.14
CA GLN A 59 -16.89 -2.85 13.06
C GLN A 59 -17.95 -1.85 12.57
N HIS A 60 -18.33 -1.89 11.29
CA HIS A 60 -19.34 -1.02 10.68
C HIS A 60 -20.68 -1.75 10.45
N GLY A 61 -20.94 -2.84 11.16
CA GLY A 61 -22.22 -3.59 11.08
C GLY A 61 -22.32 -4.58 9.92
N GLY A 62 -21.28 -4.72 9.09
CA GLY A 62 -21.26 -5.65 7.97
C GLY A 62 -20.07 -5.46 7.03
N PHE A 63 -20.09 -6.21 5.92
CA PHE A 63 -19.11 -6.05 4.84
C PHE A 63 -19.23 -4.65 4.24
N GLY A 64 -18.12 -3.94 4.08
CA GLY A 64 -18.16 -2.51 3.76
C GLY A 64 -16.89 -1.98 3.11
N LYS A 65 -16.76 -0.64 3.05
CA LYS A 65 -15.66 0.08 2.37
C LYS A 65 -14.26 -0.50 2.69
N PRO A 66 -13.90 -0.81 3.96
CA PRO A 66 -12.58 -1.39 4.27
C PRO A 66 -12.35 -2.78 3.64
N HIS A 67 -13.39 -3.59 3.51
CA HIS A 67 -13.30 -4.92 2.91
C HIS A 67 -13.09 -4.82 1.40
N VAL A 68 -13.84 -3.93 0.73
CA VAL A 68 -13.64 -3.64 -0.70
C VAL A 68 -12.22 -3.14 -0.96
N LEU A 69 -11.72 -2.23 -0.11
CA LEU A 69 -10.34 -1.75 -0.22
C LEU A 69 -9.32 -2.90 -0.05
N GLY A 70 -9.56 -3.84 0.86
CA GLY A 70 -8.73 -5.04 1.01
C GLY A 70 -8.71 -5.92 -0.24
N ILE A 71 -9.86 -6.15 -0.88
CA ILE A 71 -9.95 -6.90 -2.15
C ILE A 71 -9.18 -6.17 -3.24
N VAL A 72 -9.41 -4.87 -3.41
CA VAL A 72 -8.70 -4.06 -4.40
C VAL A 72 -7.19 -4.07 -4.15
N THR A 73 -6.76 -4.01 -2.90
CA THR A 73 -5.35 -4.11 -2.51
C THR A 73 -4.74 -5.45 -2.94
N LEU A 74 -5.43 -6.57 -2.72
CA LEU A 74 -4.98 -7.89 -3.15
C LEU A 74 -4.92 -8.01 -4.67
N ILE A 75 -5.89 -7.45 -5.40
CA ILE A 75 -5.87 -7.40 -6.88
C ILE A 75 -4.65 -6.61 -7.37
N VAL A 76 -4.40 -5.42 -6.81
CA VAL A 76 -3.25 -4.59 -7.20
C VAL A 76 -1.91 -5.27 -6.85
N LEU A 77 -1.82 -5.96 -5.70
CA LEU A 77 -0.66 -6.81 -5.39
C LEU A 77 -0.48 -7.94 -6.41
N GLY A 78 -1.57 -8.57 -6.84
CA GLY A 78 -1.56 -9.58 -7.91
C GLY A 78 -1.03 -9.01 -9.22
N VAL A 79 -1.51 -7.83 -9.63
CA VAL A 79 -1.01 -7.11 -10.81
C VAL A 79 0.48 -6.80 -10.67
N ALA A 80 0.93 -6.31 -9.51
CA ALA A 80 2.34 -6.05 -9.25
C ALA A 80 3.20 -7.32 -9.38
N ALA A 81 2.73 -8.43 -8.80
CA ALA A 81 3.43 -9.71 -8.87
C ALA A 81 3.49 -10.29 -10.30
N ILE A 82 2.39 -10.21 -11.06
CA ILE A 82 2.35 -10.62 -12.46
C ILE A 82 3.29 -9.75 -13.30
N ALA A 83 3.28 -8.44 -13.08
CA ALA A 83 4.18 -7.52 -13.79
C ALA A 83 5.66 -7.78 -13.46
N GLY A 84 6.00 -8.10 -12.21
CA GLY A 84 7.37 -8.41 -11.80
C GLY A 84 7.89 -9.76 -12.31
N ARG A 85 7.00 -10.76 -12.46
CA ARG A 85 7.37 -12.16 -12.78
C ARG A 85 7.15 -12.56 -14.23
N SER A 86 6.35 -11.82 -15.00
CA SER A 86 6.02 -12.16 -16.39
C SER A 86 6.41 -11.08 -17.38
N GLN A 87 6.42 -11.44 -18.66
CA GLN A 87 6.58 -10.52 -19.78
C GLN A 87 5.26 -9.98 -20.31
N LEU A 88 4.14 -10.20 -19.60
CA LEU A 88 2.79 -9.86 -20.08
C LEU A 88 2.65 -8.39 -20.47
N PHE A 89 3.34 -7.50 -19.74
CA PHE A 89 3.33 -6.06 -20.02
C PHE A 89 4.62 -5.57 -20.70
N GLY A 90 5.50 -6.49 -21.11
CA GLY A 90 6.77 -6.25 -21.78
C GLY A 90 7.58 -5.09 -21.17
N ARG A 91 7.79 -4.05 -21.99
CA ARG A 91 8.55 -2.83 -21.62
C ARG A 91 7.91 -2.06 -20.45
N ALA A 92 6.61 -2.21 -20.22
CA ALA A 92 5.87 -1.52 -19.17
C ALA A 92 5.95 -2.23 -17.80
N SER A 93 6.32 -3.51 -17.76
CA SER A 93 6.27 -4.37 -16.57
C SER A 93 6.89 -3.74 -15.32
N LYS A 94 8.10 -3.20 -15.40
CA LYS A 94 8.77 -2.57 -14.25
C LYS A 94 8.03 -1.35 -13.71
N TYR A 95 7.43 -0.55 -14.58
CA TYR A 95 6.66 0.63 -14.14
C TYR A 95 5.38 0.20 -13.43
N ILE A 96 4.68 -0.79 -14.00
CA ILE A 96 3.45 -1.34 -13.43
C ILE A 96 3.74 -1.95 -12.06
N GLU A 97 4.77 -2.80 -11.94
CA GLU A 97 5.20 -3.37 -10.67
C GLU A 97 5.49 -2.29 -9.61
N THR A 98 6.38 -1.35 -9.93
CA THR A 98 6.82 -0.32 -8.97
C THR A 98 5.69 0.61 -8.53
N VAL A 99 4.86 1.07 -9.48
CA VAL A 99 3.73 1.96 -9.16
C VAL A 99 2.64 1.20 -8.42
N SER A 100 2.38 -0.07 -8.76
CA SER A 100 1.37 -0.88 -8.08
C SER A 100 1.72 -1.13 -6.62
N TYR A 101 2.98 -1.47 -6.30
CA TYR A 101 3.40 -1.61 -4.90
C TYR A 101 3.34 -0.26 -4.14
N SER A 102 3.64 0.85 -4.79
CA SER A 102 3.50 2.17 -4.16
C SER A 102 2.02 2.55 -3.95
N LEU A 103 1.13 2.12 -4.85
CA LEU A 103 -0.31 2.30 -4.72
C LEU A 103 -0.89 1.47 -3.57
N THR A 104 -0.43 0.23 -3.37
CA THR A 104 -0.84 -0.57 -2.21
C THR A 104 -0.35 0.05 -0.89
N PHE A 105 0.79 0.75 -0.92
CA PHE A 105 1.27 1.49 0.26
C PHE A 105 0.37 2.67 0.57
N PHE A 106 -0.06 3.42 -0.46
CA PHE A 106 -1.07 4.46 -0.32
C PHE A 106 -2.39 3.90 0.24
N PHE A 107 -2.85 2.73 -0.23
CA PHE A 107 -4.05 2.09 0.31
C PHE A 107 -3.96 1.78 1.80
N HIS A 108 -2.79 1.44 2.34
CA HIS A 108 -2.60 1.30 3.79
C HIS A 108 -2.80 2.61 4.55
N MET A 109 -2.49 3.76 3.94
CA MET A 109 -2.63 5.06 4.60
C MET A 109 -4.09 5.45 4.81
N ILE A 110 -5.00 5.01 3.92
CA ILE A 110 -6.42 5.33 4.03
C ILE A 110 -7.02 4.81 5.36
N PRO A 111 -7.06 3.49 5.66
CA PRO A 111 -7.58 3.01 6.93
C PRO A 111 -6.67 3.39 8.10
N GLY A 112 -5.36 3.50 7.91
CA GLY A 112 -4.45 3.93 8.99
C GLY A 112 -4.79 5.32 9.52
N VAL A 113 -4.99 6.27 8.61
CA VAL A 113 -5.38 7.66 8.93
C VAL A 113 -6.81 7.71 9.46
N THR A 114 -7.74 7.01 8.80
CA THR A 114 -9.15 6.94 9.23
C THR A 114 -9.26 6.41 10.66
N GLU A 115 -8.73 5.21 10.94
CA GLU A 115 -8.82 4.60 12.27
C GLU A 115 -8.10 5.43 13.34
N THR A 116 -6.99 6.09 12.99
CA THR A 116 -6.28 6.95 13.95
C THR A 116 -7.13 8.16 14.34
N PHE A 117 -7.62 8.92 13.35
CA PHE A 117 -8.33 10.18 13.63
C PHE A 117 -9.78 10.00 14.08
N THR A 118 -10.42 8.86 13.82
CA THR A 118 -11.76 8.55 14.34
C THR A 118 -11.75 7.86 15.71
N ARG A 119 -10.58 7.45 16.22
CA ARG A 119 -10.43 6.84 17.55
C ARG A 119 -9.66 7.69 18.55
N LEU A 120 -8.74 8.55 18.07
CA LEU A 120 -7.84 9.32 18.92
C LEU A 120 -8.05 10.83 18.78
N PRO A 121 -7.90 11.61 19.87
CA PRO A 121 -7.78 11.15 21.27
C PRO A 121 -9.02 10.40 21.78
N THR A 122 -8.83 9.44 22.69
CA THR A 122 -9.94 8.66 23.24
C THR A 122 -10.94 9.55 23.97
N GLY A 123 -12.23 9.44 23.64
CA GLY A 123 -13.31 10.26 24.21
C GLY A 123 -13.54 11.59 23.51
N SER A 124 -12.63 12.03 22.64
CA SER A 124 -12.81 13.20 21.78
C SER A 124 -12.06 13.03 20.46
N PRO A 125 -12.50 12.13 19.56
CA PRO A 125 -11.85 11.89 18.27
C PRO A 125 -11.74 13.17 17.44
N VAL A 126 -10.69 13.27 16.62
CA VAL A 126 -10.49 14.42 15.71
C VAL A 126 -11.62 14.52 14.68
N PHE A 127 -12.09 13.39 14.15
CA PHE A 127 -13.22 13.33 13.23
C PHE A 127 -14.30 12.37 13.73
N ALA A 128 -15.56 12.70 13.44
CA ALA A 128 -16.70 11.93 13.96
C ALA A 128 -16.81 10.53 13.34
N ASN A 129 -16.46 10.39 12.06
CA ASN A 129 -16.53 9.13 11.32
C ASN A 129 -15.67 9.18 10.03
N ALA A 130 -15.64 8.07 9.29
CA ALA A 130 -14.86 7.92 8.07
C ALA A 130 -15.34 8.79 6.88
N ASP A 131 -16.56 9.31 6.95
CA ASP A 131 -17.17 10.15 5.90
C ASP A 131 -17.05 11.66 6.21
N ASP A 132 -16.34 12.01 7.29
CA ASP A 132 -16.06 13.41 7.64
C ASP A 132 -15.27 14.13 6.52
N PRO A 133 -15.76 15.27 6.00
CA PRO A 133 -15.06 16.03 4.96
C PRO A 133 -13.66 16.50 5.38
N GLY A 134 -13.42 16.71 6.68
CA GLY A 134 -12.11 17.04 7.23
C GLY A 134 -11.10 15.90 7.05
N LEU A 135 -11.53 14.65 7.24
CA LEU A 135 -10.70 13.48 7.04
C LEU A 135 -10.27 13.33 5.57
N GLN A 136 -11.17 13.62 4.63
CA GLN A 136 -10.85 13.60 3.20
C GLN A 136 -9.79 14.64 2.81
N LYS A 137 -9.79 15.80 3.48
CA LYS A 137 -8.75 16.83 3.32
C LYS A 137 -7.39 16.39 3.87
N VAL A 138 -7.33 15.39 4.75
CA VAL A 138 -6.07 14.77 5.21
C VAL A 138 -5.57 13.72 4.22
N ILE A 139 -6.47 12.91 3.64
CA ILE A 139 -6.12 11.88 2.66
C ILE A 139 -5.62 12.50 1.35
N GLY A 140 -6.21 13.63 0.92
CA GLY A 140 -5.83 14.32 -0.33
C GLY A 140 -4.33 14.61 -0.47
N PRO A 141 -3.68 15.29 0.50
CA PRO A 141 -2.24 15.49 0.50
C PRO A 141 -1.42 14.19 0.45
N ILE A 142 -1.85 13.13 1.15
CA ILE A 142 -1.16 11.82 1.11
C ILE A 142 -1.25 11.22 -0.29
N PHE A 143 -2.39 11.36 -0.95
CA PHE A 143 -2.55 10.96 -2.35
C PHE A 143 -1.62 11.75 -3.27
N VAL A 144 -1.46 13.06 -3.06
CA VAL A 144 -0.49 13.88 -3.80
C VAL A 144 0.94 13.40 -3.57
N VAL A 145 1.32 13.05 -2.33
CA VAL A 145 2.64 12.47 -2.03
C VAL A 145 2.86 11.16 -2.80
N PHE A 146 1.85 10.30 -2.86
CA PHE A 146 1.90 9.08 -3.68
C PHE A 146 2.12 9.41 -5.17
N LEU A 147 1.35 10.35 -5.74
CA LEU A 147 1.48 10.73 -7.15
C LEU A 147 2.89 11.27 -7.47
N VAL A 148 3.42 12.14 -6.61
CA VAL A 148 4.78 12.68 -6.76
C VAL A 148 5.81 11.56 -6.67
N GLY A 149 5.70 10.66 -5.68
CA GLY A 149 6.58 9.52 -5.51
C GLY A 149 6.56 8.58 -6.73
N ALA A 150 5.38 8.21 -7.21
CA ALA A 150 5.20 7.38 -8.39
C ALA A 150 5.77 8.03 -9.65
N PHE A 151 5.56 9.33 -9.84
CA PHE A 151 6.14 10.09 -10.94
C PHE A 151 7.68 10.07 -10.92
N LEU A 152 8.29 10.30 -9.75
CA LEU A 152 9.74 10.24 -9.59
C LEU A 152 10.29 8.84 -9.84
N GLN A 153 9.60 7.79 -9.37
CA GLN A 153 9.94 6.39 -9.67
C GLN A 153 9.95 6.11 -11.17
N VAL A 154 8.89 6.52 -11.88
CA VAL A 154 8.78 6.35 -13.34
C VAL A 154 9.90 7.10 -14.06
N ARG A 155 10.18 8.35 -13.68
CA ARG A 155 11.30 9.13 -14.26
C ARG A 155 12.63 8.44 -14.06
N ARG A 156 12.92 7.94 -12.85
CA ARG A 156 14.16 7.22 -12.54
C ARG A 156 14.30 5.95 -13.39
N LEU A 157 13.24 5.16 -13.49
CA LEU A 157 13.24 3.93 -14.30
C LEU A 157 13.43 4.24 -15.80
N ARG A 158 12.81 5.31 -16.31
CA ARG A 158 13.02 5.77 -17.70
C ARG A 158 14.46 6.20 -17.94
N ALA A 159 15.06 6.93 -17.01
CA ALA A 159 16.45 7.39 -17.11
C ALA A 159 17.44 6.20 -17.10
N ALA A 160 17.31 5.29 -16.13
CA ALA A 160 18.15 4.10 -16.02
C ALA A 160 18.12 3.25 -17.30
N ARG A 161 16.94 3.13 -17.90
CA ARG A 161 16.74 2.38 -19.14
C ARG A 161 17.36 3.04 -20.37
N ARG A 162 17.39 4.37 -20.43
CA ARG A 162 18.07 5.11 -21.51
C ARG A 162 19.58 4.89 -21.47
N LEU A 163 20.14 4.68 -20.27
CA LEU A 163 21.57 4.45 -20.06
C LEU A 163 22.01 3.02 -20.40
N ASP A 164 21.11 2.03 -20.34
CA ASP A 164 21.42 0.64 -20.73
C ASP A 164 20.31 -0.01 -21.60
N PRO A 165 20.26 0.32 -22.90
CA PRO A 165 19.29 -0.27 -23.83
C PRO A 165 19.50 -1.76 -24.08
N ALA A 166 20.73 -2.26 -23.93
CA ALA A 166 21.08 -3.65 -24.21
C ALA A 166 20.57 -4.60 -23.13
N ALA A 167 20.62 -4.19 -21.85
CA ALA A 167 20.00 -4.97 -20.77
C ALA A 167 18.47 -5.03 -20.88
N ASP A 168 17.85 -3.99 -21.44
CA ASP A 168 16.41 -3.97 -21.70
C ASP A 168 16.03 -4.96 -22.81
N ALA A 169 16.81 -5.00 -23.91
CA ALA A 169 16.59 -5.96 -25.00
C ALA A 169 16.73 -7.42 -24.54
N ARG A 170 17.76 -7.74 -23.73
CA ARG A 170 17.96 -9.09 -23.17
C ARG A 170 16.84 -9.55 -22.24
N ARG A 171 16.09 -8.63 -21.63
CA ARG A 171 14.98 -8.98 -20.73
C ARG A 171 13.69 -9.30 -21.48
N LEU A 172 13.59 -8.89 -22.74
CA LEU A 172 12.40 -9.05 -23.58
C LEU A 172 12.53 -10.19 -24.60
N ALA A 173 13.76 -10.69 -24.81
CA ALA A 173 14.06 -11.90 -25.55
C ALA A 173 13.85 -13.14 -24.67
#